data_AF-A0A4Q7ITC1-F1
#
_entry.id   AF-A0A4Q7ITC1-F1
#
_cell.length_a   1.000
_cell.length_b   1.000
_cell.length_c   1.000
_cell.angle_alpha   90.00
_cell.angle_beta   90.00
_cell.angle_gamma   90.00
#
_symmetry.space_group_name_H-M   'P 1'
#
loop_
_entity.id
_entity.type
_entity.pdbx_description
1 polymer ?
#
loop_
_entity_poly.entity_id
_entity_poly.type
_entity_poly.pdbx_seq_one_letter_code
_entity_poly.pdbx_strand_id
1 'polypeptide(L)'
;MFPDRLRELRKGRNITLENLAEEMNKHLEPGQKPNTAAQIGNWERGDRSPSYIEVRKLADFFNVSMDFLVGRAMSEKTDLSLLFLSGKEIDFNGKPLTDQQRFDIFQYVNSYLNPVSYTAEDDERSNHQESLF
;
A
#
# COMPACT_ATOMS: atom_id res chain seq x y z
N MET A 1 3.57 -8.31 10.86
CA MET A 1 2.44 -8.98 11.56
C MET A 1 1.25 -8.01 11.63
N PHE A 2 0.13 -8.31 12.32
CA PHE A 2 -1.06 -7.44 12.38
C PHE A 2 -0.73 -5.95 12.69
N PRO A 3 0.08 -5.62 13.72
CA PRO A 3 0.41 -4.23 14.05
C PRO A 3 1.03 -3.45 12.88
N ASP A 4 1.99 -4.07 12.19
CA ASP A 4 2.66 -3.48 11.03
C ASP A 4 1.66 -3.26 9.89
N ARG A 5 0.80 -4.24 9.59
CA ARG A 5 -0.19 -4.13 8.49
C ARG A 5 -1.17 -2.99 8.74
N LEU A 6 -1.68 -2.87 9.97
CA LEU A 6 -2.58 -1.77 10.34
C LEU A 6 -1.89 -0.41 10.15
N ARG A 7 -0.64 -0.30 10.62
CA ARG A 7 0.15 0.94 10.50
C ARG A 7 0.42 1.31 9.05
N GLU A 8 0.80 0.34 8.23
CA GLU A 8 1.07 0.57 6.81
C GLU A 8 -0.19 0.92 6.03
N LEU A 9 -1.32 0.26 6.30
CA LEU A 9 -2.61 0.64 5.70
C LEU A 9 -3.01 2.07 6.05
N ARG A 10 -2.88 2.46 7.33
CA ARG A 10 -3.22 3.81 7.78
C ARG A 10 -2.33 4.86 7.14
N LYS A 11 -1.00 4.63 7.13
CA LYS A 11 -0.04 5.53 6.50
C LYS A 11 -0.18 5.59 4.99
N GLY A 12 -0.46 4.47 4.33
CA GLY A 12 -0.74 4.39 2.90
C GLY A 12 -1.90 5.29 2.50
N ARG A 13 -2.96 5.33 3.32
CA ARG A 13 -4.10 6.25 3.13
C ARG A 13 -3.84 7.70 3.56
N ASN A 14 -2.66 8.00 4.10
CA ASN A 14 -2.27 9.31 4.64
C ASN A 14 -3.27 9.89 5.66
N ILE A 15 -3.77 9.03 6.57
CA ILE A 15 -4.72 9.44 7.62
C ILE A 15 -4.10 9.36 9.02
N THR A 16 -4.57 10.22 9.92
CA THR A 16 -4.16 10.23 11.33
C THR A 16 -4.87 9.12 12.12
N LEU A 17 -4.43 8.89 13.36
CA LEU A 17 -5.10 7.95 14.26
C LEU A 17 -6.50 8.45 14.65
N GLU A 18 -6.64 9.77 14.76
CA GLU A 18 -7.89 10.48 15.04
C GLU A 18 -8.88 10.26 13.90
N ASN A 19 -8.46 10.52 12.65
CA ASN A 19 -9.31 10.32 11.48
C ASN A 19 -9.73 8.85 11.36
N LEU A 20 -8.80 7.90 11.59
CA LEU A 20 -9.16 6.48 11.56
C LEU A 20 -10.18 6.12 12.63
N ALA A 21 -10.04 6.64 13.86
CA ALA A 21 -11.01 6.43 14.92
C ALA A 21 -12.39 6.99 14.55
N GLU A 22 -12.43 8.20 14.00
CA GLU A 22 -13.67 8.83 13.53
C GLU A 22 -14.36 7.99 12.46
N GLU A 23 -13.63 7.55 11.43
CA GLU A 23 -14.16 6.70 10.36
C GLU A 23 -14.70 5.37 10.90
N MET A 24 -13.97 4.71 11.82
CA MET A 24 -14.42 3.48 12.47
C MET A 24 -15.70 3.68 13.31
N ASN A 25 -15.93 4.90 13.79
CA ASN A 25 -17.06 5.24 14.63
C ASN A 25 -18.31 5.64 13.85
N LYS A 26 -18.21 5.93 12.54
CA LYS A 26 -19.38 6.28 11.70
C LYS A 26 -20.41 5.16 11.60
N HIS A 27 -19.99 3.91 11.80
CA HIS A 27 -20.84 2.72 11.70
C HIS A 27 -20.98 1.98 13.03
N LEU A 28 -21.10 2.71 14.15
CA LEU A 28 -21.33 2.12 15.46
C LEU A 28 -22.73 1.49 15.55
N GLU A 29 -22.77 0.19 15.80
CA GLU A 29 -24.02 -0.51 16.13
C GLU A 29 -24.45 -0.17 17.58
N PRO A 30 -25.75 -0.25 17.91
CA PRO A 30 -26.24 -0.03 19.27
C PRO A 30 -25.49 -0.89 20.30
N GLY A 31 -25.00 -0.26 21.37
CA GLY A 31 -24.25 -0.93 22.44
C GLY A 31 -22.74 -1.05 22.19
N GLN A 32 -22.24 -0.67 21.00
CA GLN A 32 -20.80 -0.60 20.74
C GLN A 32 -20.21 0.69 21.33
N LYS A 33 -19.03 0.57 21.95
CA LYS A 33 -18.26 1.72 22.42
C LYS A 33 -17.45 2.32 21.27
N PRO A 34 -17.29 3.66 21.22
CA PRO A 34 -16.46 4.30 20.21
C PRO A 34 -14.99 3.93 20.40
N ASN A 35 -14.31 3.71 19.27
CA ASN A 35 -12.87 3.53 19.21
C ASN A 35 -12.17 4.89 19.40
N THR A 36 -10.96 4.87 19.99
CA THR A 36 -10.15 6.07 20.22
C THR A 36 -8.81 5.97 19.50
N ALA A 37 -8.22 7.11 19.15
CA ALA A 37 -6.89 7.18 18.54
C ALA A 37 -5.82 6.45 19.38
N ALA A 38 -5.89 6.60 20.71
CA ALA A 38 -4.98 5.91 21.64
C ALA A 38 -5.13 4.39 21.57
N GLN A 39 -6.36 3.89 21.46
CA GLN A 39 -6.63 2.46 21.35
C GLN A 39 -6.03 1.89 20.05
N ILE A 40 -6.21 2.60 18.93
CA ILE A 40 -5.61 2.22 17.64
C ILE A 40 -4.08 2.28 17.70
N GLY A 41 -3.53 3.31 18.34
CA GLY A 41 -2.08 3.41 18.54
C GLY A 41 -1.49 2.25 19.35
N ASN A 42 -2.22 1.74 20.35
CA ASN A 42 -1.83 0.53 21.08
C ASN A 42 -1.81 -0.69 20.17
N TRP A 43 -2.73 -0.79 19.21
CA TRP A 43 -2.76 -1.88 18.24
C TRP A 43 -1.61 -1.82 17.24
N GLU A 44 -1.27 -0.63 16.74
CA GLU A 44 -0.12 -0.43 15.82
C GLU A 44 1.24 -0.72 16.46
N ARG A 45 1.34 -0.59 17.79
CA ARG A 45 2.54 -0.96 18.55
C ARG A 45 2.55 -2.42 19.01
N GLY A 46 1.40 -3.09 18.94
CA GLY A 46 1.23 -4.44 19.46
C GLY A 46 1.09 -4.52 20.99
N ASP A 47 0.90 -3.39 21.68
CA ASP A 47 0.69 -3.32 23.13
C ASP A 47 -0.63 -3.98 23.55
N ARG A 48 -1.62 -3.93 22.66
CA ARG A 48 -2.92 -4.57 22.84
C ARG A 48 -3.39 -5.18 21.52
N SER A 49 -4.24 -6.19 21.60
CA SER A 49 -4.91 -6.77 20.44
C SER A 49 -6.34 -6.24 20.33
N PRO A 50 -6.82 -5.92 19.12
CA PRO A 50 -8.22 -5.62 18.89
C PRO A 50 -9.09 -6.87 19.06
N SER A 51 -10.34 -6.64 19.42
CA SER A 51 -11.41 -7.63 19.37
C SER A 51 -11.79 -7.98 17.93
N TYR A 52 -12.51 -9.09 17.75
CA TYR A 52 -13.05 -9.51 16.45
C TYR A 52 -13.86 -8.40 15.75
N ILE A 53 -14.69 -7.67 16.50
CA ILE A 53 -15.52 -6.58 15.96
C ILE A 53 -14.64 -5.46 15.39
N GLU A 54 -13.54 -5.13 16.08
CA GLU A 54 -12.62 -4.08 15.63
C GLU A 54 -11.81 -4.52 14.42
N VAL A 55 -11.37 -5.79 14.38
CA VAL A 55 -10.72 -6.37 13.20
C VAL A 55 -11.65 -6.33 11.98
N ARG A 56 -12.94 -6.67 12.15
CA ARG A 56 -13.95 -6.58 11.09
C ARG A 56 -14.09 -5.13 10.59
N LYS A 57 -14.27 -4.17 11.49
CA LYS A 57 -14.38 -2.74 11.14
C LYS A 57 -13.18 -2.22 10.36
N LEU A 58 -11.98 -2.60 10.79
CA LEU A 58 -10.74 -2.22 10.11
C LEU A 58 -10.66 -2.86 8.71
N ALA A 59 -11.02 -4.13 8.59
CA ALA A 59 -11.05 -4.84 7.31
C ALA A 59 -12.03 -4.18 6.33
N ASP A 60 -13.25 -3.88 6.79
CA ASP A 60 -14.27 -3.18 6.01
C ASP A 60 -13.82 -1.78 5.60
N PHE A 61 -13.27 -1.00 6.55
CA PHE A 61 -12.77 0.35 6.28
C PHE A 61 -11.66 0.34 5.24
N PHE A 62 -10.68 -0.56 5.37
CA PHE A 62 -9.54 -0.66 4.46
C PHE A 62 -9.85 -1.44 3.17
N ASN A 63 -11.05 -2.00 3.04
CA ASN A 63 -11.46 -2.86 1.93
C ASN A 63 -10.48 -4.03 1.71
N VAL A 64 -10.11 -4.71 2.80
CA VAL A 64 -9.22 -5.89 2.80
C VAL A 64 -9.88 -7.04 3.54
N SER A 65 -9.41 -8.28 3.32
CA SER A 65 -9.90 -9.41 4.11
C SER A 65 -9.38 -9.36 5.56
N MET A 66 -10.15 -9.91 6.49
CA MET A 66 -9.67 -10.08 7.88
C MET A 66 -8.41 -10.95 7.93
N ASP A 67 -8.31 -11.98 7.09
CA ASP A 67 -7.11 -12.83 6.97
C ASP A 67 -5.88 -12.04 6.55
N PHE A 68 -6.03 -11.12 5.58
CA PHE A 68 -4.98 -10.17 5.23
C PHE A 68 -4.62 -9.28 6.42
N LEU A 69 -5.58 -8.80 7.21
CA LEU A 69 -5.25 -7.94 8.33
C LEU A 69 -4.47 -8.69 9.44
N VAL A 70 -4.85 -9.94 9.75
CA VAL A 70 -4.28 -10.72 10.87
C VAL A 70 -3.00 -11.48 10.54
N GLY A 71 -2.52 -11.48 9.30
CA GLY A 71 -1.26 -12.16 8.96
C GLY A 71 -1.39 -13.38 8.05
N ARG A 72 -2.61 -13.87 7.81
CA ARG A 72 -2.89 -15.05 6.97
C ARG A 72 -3.00 -14.62 5.51
N ALA A 73 -1.86 -14.35 4.88
CA ALA A 73 -1.83 -14.20 3.42
C ALA A 73 -1.56 -15.58 2.80
N MET A 74 -2.45 -16.03 1.93
CA MET A 74 -2.15 -17.13 0.99
C MET A 74 -1.00 -16.65 0.10
N SER A 75 0.02 -17.48 -0.11
CA SER A 75 1.18 -17.13 -0.92
C SER A 75 0.79 -17.06 -2.39
N GLU A 76 0.18 -15.96 -2.81
CA GLU A 76 0.01 -15.62 -4.21
C GLU A 76 1.08 -14.60 -4.57
N LYS A 77 2.09 -15.05 -5.30
CA LYS A 77 3.08 -14.15 -5.89
C LYS A 77 2.38 -13.41 -7.03
N THR A 78 2.36 -12.08 -6.96
CA THR A 78 1.87 -11.22 -8.04
C THR A 78 3.05 -10.55 -8.70
N ASP A 79 3.19 -10.74 -10.01
CA ASP A 79 4.15 -10.00 -10.82
C ASP A 79 3.62 -8.57 -10.99
N LEU A 80 4.35 -7.59 -10.45
CA LEU A 80 3.95 -6.18 -10.50
C LEU A 80 3.99 -5.63 -11.93
N SER A 81 4.94 -6.04 -12.76
CA SER A 81 5.04 -5.59 -14.14
C SER A 81 3.82 -6.04 -14.93
N LEU A 82 3.44 -7.31 -14.79
CA LEU A 82 2.24 -7.85 -15.41
C LEU A 82 0.97 -7.23 -14.83
N LEU A 83 0.93 -6.94 -13.52
CA LEU A 83 -0.19 -6.24 -12.90
C LEU A 83 -0.41 -4.88 -13.58
N PHE A 84 0.62 -4.04 -13.66
CA PHE A 84 0.54 -2.71 -14.28
C PHE A 84 0.19 -2.76 -15.77
N LEU A 85 0.65 -3.78 -16.51
CA LEU A 85 0.34 -3.98 -17.93
C LEU A 85 -1.02 -4.63 -18.19
N SER A 86 -1.61 -5.28 -17.17
CA SER A 86 -2.89 -5.97 -17.34
C SER A 86 -4.05 -4.99 -17.50
N GLY A 87 -5.13 -5.40 -18.17
CA GLY A 87 -6.38 -4.62 -18.22
C GLY A 87 -7.18 -4.62 -16.92
N LYS A 88 -6.63 -5.13 -15.81
CA LYS A 88 -7.32 -5.12 -14.52
C LYS A 88 -7.44 -3.70 -13.99
N GLU A 89 -8.54 -3.43 -13.28
CA GLU A 89 -8.66 -2.25 -12.45
C GLU A 89 -7.70 -2.38 -11.28
N ILE A 90 -6.84 -1.38 -11.13
CA ILE A 90 -5.87 -1.29 -10.04
C ILE A 90 -6.23 -0.04 -9.27
N ASP A 91 -6.58 -0.21 -8.01
CA ASP A 91 -6.72 0.90 -7.08
C ASP A 91 -5.48 1.00 -6.19
N PHE A 92 -5.18 2.22 -5.76
CA PHE A 92 -4.28 2.45 -4.66
C PHE A 92 -5.08 3.10 -3.53
N ASN A 93 -5.23 2.39 -2.42
CA ASN A 93 -6.00 2.84 -1.26
C ASN A 93 -7.50 3.07 -1.54
N GLY A 94 -8.13 2.23 -2.36
CA GLY A 94 -9.54 2.33 -2.74
C GLY A 94 -9.81 3.41 -3.77
N LYS A 95 -8.78 4.03 -4.35
CA LYS A 95 -8.89 5.00 -5.44
C LYS A 95 -8.35 4.39 -6.73
N PRO A 96 -9.17 4.22 -7.78
CA PRO A 96 -8.71 3.71 -9.06
C PRO A 96 -7.57 4.57 -9.61
N LEU A 97 -6.51 3.91 -10.09
CA LEU A 97 -5.39 4.57 -10.74
C LEU A 97 -5.75 4.91 -12.19
N THR A 98 -5.37 6.11 -12.63
CA THR A 98 -5.44 6.46 -14.05
C THR A 98 -4.32 5.79 -14.84
N ASP A 99 -4.47 5.69 -16.16
CA ASP A 99 -3.44 5.11 -17.04
C ASP A 99 -2.09 5.82 -16.89
N GLN A 100 -2.10 7.15 -16.76
CA GLN A 100 -0.89 7.94 -16.52
C GLN A 100 -0.24 7.58 -15.17
N GLN A 101 -1.03 7.51 -14.10
CA GLN A 101 -0.50 7.12 -12.78
C GLN A 101 0.08 5.71 -12.79
N ARG A 102 -0.57 4.78 -13.50
CA ARG A 102 -0.07 3.41 -13.67
C ARG A 102 1.29 3.41 -14.38
N PHE A 103 1.42 4.19 -15.45
CA PHE A 103 2.68 4.32 -16.17
C PHE A 103 3.79 4.93 -15.30
N ASP A 104 3.51 6.03 -14.60
CA ASP A 104 4.49 6.72 -13.76
C ASP A 104 5.00 5.83 -12.62
N ILE A 105 4.10 5.11 -11.95
CA ILE A 105 4.44 4.15 -10.90
C ILE A 105 5.27 2.99 -11.48
N PHE A 106 4.89 2.48 -12.65
CA PHE A 106 5.65 1.43 -13.32
C PHE A 106 7.09 1.86 -13.62
N GLN A 107 7.28 3.07 -14.18
CA GLN A 107 8.62 3.60 -14.47
C GLN A 107 9.44 3.81 -13.20
N TYR A 108 8.82 4.36 -12.14
CA TYR A 108 9.47 4.54 -10.85
C TYR A 108 9.94 3.21 -10.26
N VAL A 109 9.08 2.18 -10.23
CA VAL A 109 9.44 0.84 -9.73
C VAL A 109 10.51 0.20 -10.61
N ASN A 110 10.38 0.31 -11.94
CA ASN A 110 11.34 -0.28 -12.87
C ASN A 110 12.73 0.35 -12.71
N SER A 111 12.82 1.68 -12.61
CA SER A 111 14.11 2.36 -12.38
C SER A 111 14.73 2.02 -11.02
N TYR A 112 13.91 1.86 -9.97
CA TYR A 112 14.40 1.49 -8.64
C TYR A 112 14.93 0.05 -8.59
N LEU A 113 14.25 -0.89 -9.26
CA LEU A 113 14.64 -2.30 -9.28
C LEU A 113 15.72 -2.63 -10.32
N ASN A 114 15.72 -1.89 -11.44
CA ASN A 114 16.70 -1.99 -12.51
C ASN A 114 17.44 -0.65 -12.62
N PRO A 115 18.27 -0.29 -11.62
CA PRO A 115 19.05 0.94 -11.70
C PRO A 115 19.90 0.87 -12.95
N VAL A 116 19.74 1.86 -13.84
CA VAL A 116 20.61 2.01 -14.99
C VAL A 116 22.02 2.19 -14.44
N SER A 117 22.87 1.18 -14.61
CA SER A 117 24.30 1.32 -14.39
C SER A 117 24.80 2.26 -15.47
N TYR A 118 24.78 3.56 -15.20
CA TYR A 118 25.61 4.51 -15.94
C TYR A 118 27.06 4.19 -15.58
N THR A 119 27.61 3.15 -16.23
CA THR A 119 29.05 3.03 -16.38
C THR A 119 29.47 4.08 -17.39
N ALA A 120 30.45 4.91 -17.04
CA ALA A 120 31.00 6.00 -17.84
C ALA A 120 31.55 5.58 -19.23
N GLU A 121 31.36 4.33 -19.66
CA GLU A 121 31.78 3.79 -20.95
C GLU A 121 30.76 4.06 -22.09
N ASP A 122 29.51 4.41 -21.77
CA ASP A 122 28.48 4.66 -22.81
C ASP A 122 28.61 6.06 -23.45
N ASP A 123 29.28 7.01 -22.79
CA ASP A 123 29.60 8.34 -23.37
C ASP A 123 30.73 8.27 -24.43
N GLU A 124 31.66 7.32 -24.31
CA GLU A 124 32.73 7.15 -25.30
C GLU A 124 32.24 6.45 -26.58
N ARG A 125 31.25 5.57 -26.50
CA ARG A 125 30.72 4.86 -27.68
C ARG A 125 29.80 5.73 -28.53
N SER A 126 29.08 6.68 -27.93
CA SER A 126 28.24 7.63 -28.68
C SER A 126 29.10 8.67 -29.42
N ASN A 127 30.16 9.20 -28.79
CA ASN A 127 31.02 10.21 -29.41
C ASN A 127 31.92 9.68 -30.54
N HIS A 128 32.25 8.39 -30.54
CA HIS A 128 33.06 7.81 -31.62
C HIS A 128 32.26 7.41 -32.87
N GLN A 129 30.93 7.29 -32.80
CA GLN A 129 30.10 6.96 -33.97
C GLN A 129 29.66 8.19 -34.79
N GLU A 130 29.62 9.39 -34.20
CA GLU A 130 29.31 10.64 -34.95
C GLU A 130 30.52 11.28 -35.64
N SER A 131 31.75 10.77 -35.43
CA SER A 131 32.96 11.27 -36.11
C SER A 131 33.34 10.50 -37.38
N LEU A 132 32.50 9.54 -37.80
CA LEU A 132 32.70 8.73 -39.00
C LEU A 132 31.54 8.88 -39.99
N PHE A 133 31.08 10.10 -40.25
CA PHE A 133 30.32 10.46 -41.47
C PHE A 133 30.62 11.89 -41.90
#